data_AF-A0A4Q3C169-F1
#
_entry.id   AF-A0A4Q3C169-F1
#
_cell.length_a   1.000
_cell.length_b   1.000
_cell.length_c   1.000
_cell.angle_alpha   90.00
_cell.angle_beta   90.00
_cell.angle_gamma   90.00
#
_symmetry.space_group_name_H-M   'P 1'
#
loop_
_entity.id
_entity.type
_entity.pdbx_description
1 polymer ?
#
loop_
_entity_poly.entity_id
_entity_poly.type
_entity_poly.pdbx_seq_one_letter_code
_entity_poly.pdbx_strand_id
1 'polypeptide(L)'
;MKNLKISALALVTLISFASCSDDDAATPVNEEEVITTITATFTPAAGGTPIVLTSRDLDGDGPDAPVVTVSGNFATGASYNGSVTFLNELTSPAENITEEIHEEGDEHQLFYQGVGIFTYTDADVNG
;
A
#
# COMPACT_ATOMS: atom_id res chain seq x y z
N MET A 1 -37.35 -15.30 52.38
CA MET A 1 -36.43 -15.85 51.34
C MET A 1 -36.87 -15.60 49.89
N LYS A 2 -38.01 -14.92 49.64
CA LYS A 2 -38.50 -14.65 48.27
C LYS A 2 -37.92 -13.33 47.72
N ASN A 3 -37.76 -12.34 48.61
CA ASN A 3 -37.22 -11.02 48.29
C ASN A 3 -35.70 -11.03 48.04
N LEU A 4 -34.97 -11.97 48.67
CA LEU A 4 -33.52 -12.14 48.48
C LEU A 4 -33.19 -12.69 47.07
N LYS A 5 -34.07 -13.54 46.51
CA LYS A 5 -33.93 -14.09 45.15
C LYS A 5 -34.18 -13.03 44.07
N ILE A 6 -35.14 -12.13 44.32
CA ILE A 6 -35.44 -11.00 43.42
C ILE A 6 -34.28 -9.99 43.42
N SER A 7 -33.67 -9.75 44.59
CA SER A 7 -32.51 -8.86 44.73
C SER A 7 -31.25 -9.41 44.06
N ALA A 8 -31.03 -10.73 44.09
CA ALA A 8 -29.90 -11.38 43.40
C ALA A 8 -30.06 -11.33 41.87
N LEU A 9 -31.29 -11.46 41.36
CA LEU A 9 -31.58 -11.40 39.93
C LEU A 9 -31.37 -9.99 39.35
N ALA A 10 -31.74 -8.95 40.11
CA ALA A 10 -31.51 -7.56 39.74
C ALA A 10 -30.01 -7.19 39.65
N LEU A 11 -29.18 -7.77 40.52
CA LEU A 11 -27.74 -7.54 40.56
C LEU A 11 -27.01 -8.21 39.37
N VAL A 12 -27.47 -9.40 38.94
CA VAL A 12 -26.92 -10.10 37.76
C VAL A 12 -27.24 -9.37 36.46
N THR A 13 -28.43 -8.77 36.33
CA THR A 13 -28.76 -7.93 35.17
C THR A 13 -27.93 -6.65 35.09
N LEU A 14 -27.53 -6.05 36.22
CA LEU A 14 -26.68 -4.84 36.22
C LEU A 14 -25.24 -5.12 35.75
N ILE A 15 -24.71 -6.33 35.99
CA ILE A 15 -23.37 -6.72 35.55
C ILE A 15 -23.35 -7.13 34.07
N SER A 16 -24.49 -7.53 33.52
CA SER A 16 -24.62 -8.00 32.12
C SER A 16 -24.58 -6.87 31.08
N PHE A 17 -24.71 -5.61 31.49
CA PHE A 17 -24.62 -4.43 30.62
C PHE A 17 -23.32 -3.64 30.80
N ALA A 18 -22.39 -4.13 31.63
CA ALA A 18 -21.04 -3.58 31.75
C ALA A 18 -20.15 -4.20 30.66
N SER A 19 -20.44 -3.89 29.39
CA SER A 19 -19.56 -4.19 28.26
C SER A 19 -19.35 -2.90 27.47
N CYS A 20 -18.76 -1.90 28.13
CA CYS A 20 -18.01 -0.88 27.41
C CYS A 20 -16.55 -1.35 27.45
N SER A 21 -16.07 -1.92 26.34
CA SER A 21 -14.65 -1.80 26.05
C SER A 21 -14.38 -0.29 25.87
N ASP A 22 -13.36 0.22 26.55
CA ASP A 22 -12.74 1.50 26.17
C ASP A 22 -12.02 1.27 24.83
N ASP A 23 -12.79 1.09 23.75
CA ASP A 23 -12.28 1.10 22.37
C ASP A 23 -12.23 2.54 21.81
N ASP A 24 -12.49 3.55 22.65
CA ASP A 24 -12.40 4.97 22.30
C ASP A 24 -10.94 5.49 22.24
N ALA A 25 -9.96 4.60 22.11
CA ALA A 25 -8.69 5.04 21.55
C ALA A 25 -8.99 5.44 20.10
N ALA A 26 -8.96 6.74 19.79
CA ALA A 26 -9.10 7.21 18.43
C ALA A 26 -8.16 6.38 17.55
N THR A 27 -8.75 5.60 16.63
CA THR A 27 -7.97 4.90 15.62
C THR A 27 -7.08 5.96 14.96
N PRO A 28 -5.77 5.70 14.80
CA PRO A 28 -4.94 6.62 14.05
C PRO A 28 -5.64 6.92 12.72
N VAL A 29 -5.73 8.19 12.36
CA VAL A 29 -6.18 8.55 11.01
C VAL A 29 -5.10 8.00 10.09
N ASN A 30 -5.47 7.05 9.21
CA ASN A 30 -4.58 6.65 8.15
C ASN A 30 -4.55 7.77 7.11
N GLU A 31 -3.40 8.41 6.93
CA GLU A 31 -3.26 9.52 5.98
C GLU A 31 -3.05 8.94 4.58
N GLU A 32 -3.69 9.51 3.55
CA GLU A 32 -3.51 8.99 2.20
C GLU A 32 -2.07 9.21 1.68
N GLU A 33 -1.49 8.20 1.03
CA GLU A 33 -0.12 8.24 0.55
C GLU A 33 0.03 9.16 -0.66
N VAL A 34 0.91 10.16 -0.54
CA VAL A 34 1.25 11.06 -1.64
C VAL A 34 2.40 10.49 -2.45
N ILE A 35 2.11 9.95 -3.63
CA ILE A 35 3.13 9.40 -4.55
C ILE A 35 3.45 10.43 -5.63
N THR A 36 4.66 10.98 -5.61
CA THR A 36 5.14 11.88 -6.67
C THR A 36 5.96 11.17 -7.72
N THR A 37 6.61 10.06 -7.35
CA THR A 37 7.61 9.42 -8.21
C THR A 37 7.46 7.92 -8.18
N ILE A 38 7.30 7.35 -9.37
CA ILE A 38 7.23 5.92 -9.60
C ILE A 38 8.45 5.53 -10.43
N THR A 39 9.25 4.57 -9.95
CA THR A 39 10.37 4.01 -10.71
C THR A 39 10.19 2.51 -10.89
N ALA A 40 10.02 2.08 -12.14
CA ALA A 40 9.97 0.68 -12.52
C ALA A 40 11.30 0.25 -13.14
N THR A 41 11.94 -0.77 -12.58
CA THR A 41 13.21 -1.32 -13.04
C THR A 41 13.02 -2.74 -13.56
N PHE A 42 13.46 -2.99 -14.79
CA PHE A 42 13.37 -4.26 -15.48
C PHE A 42 14.76 -4.80 -15.78
N THR A 43 15.16 -5.84 -15.06
CA THR A 43 16.47 -6.50 -15.26
C THR A 43 16.31 -7.69 -16.19
N PRO A 44 17.02 -7.77 -17.33
CA PRO A 44 16.93 -8.92 -18.23
C PRO A 44 17.26 -10.23 -17.50
N ALA A 45 16.43 -11.26 -17.64
CA ALA A 45 16.63 -12.55 -16.98
C ALA A 45 17.92 -13.28 -17.45
N ALA A 46 18.36 -13.00 -18.68
CA ALA A 46 19.62 -13.51 -19.23
C ALA A 46 20.86 -12.71 -18.78
N GLY A 47 20.69 -11.71 -17.92
CA GLY A 47 21.72 -10.74 -17.55
C GLY A 47 21.84 -9.58 -18.55
N GLY A 48 22.42 -8.47 -18.10
CA GLY A 48 22.60 -7.25 -18.90
C GLY A 48 22.27 -5.99 -18.10
N THR A 49 22.19 -4.86 -18.81
CA THR A 49 21.84 -3.56 -18.21
C THR A 49 20.33 -3.50 -17.94
N PRO A 50 19.91 -3.12 -16.72
CA PRO A 50 18.49 -2.88 -16.43
C PRO A 50 17.90 -1.73 -17.25
N ILE A 51 16.62 -1.87 -17.60
CA ILE A 51 15.81 -0.79 -18.18
C ILE A 51 15.05 -0.14 -17.04
N VAL A 52 15.16 1.18 -16.92
CA VAL A 52 14.52 1.97 -15.87
C VAL A 52 13.51 2.89 -16.53
N LEU A 53 12.28 2.84 -16.06
CA LEU A 53 11.22 3.78 -16.39
C LEU A 53 10.90 4.58 -15.14
N THR A 54 10.89 5.90 -15.25
CA THR A 54 10.50 6.78 -14.15
C THR A 54 9.40 7.72 -14.62
N SER A 55 8.34 7.83 -13.84
CA SER A 55 7.33 8.90 -13.95
C SER A 55 7.45 9.77 -12.71
N ARG A 56 7.56 11.08 -12.88
CA ARG A 56 7.72 12.05 -11.79
C ARG A 56 6.82 13.26 -11.97
N ASP A 57 6.04 13.56 -10.94
CA ASP A 57 5.08 14.65 -10.89
C ASP A 57 5.19 15.34 -9.53
N LEU A 58 5.47 16.65 -9.52
CA LEU A 58 5.66 17.42 -8.28
C LEU A 58 4.55 18.44 -8.02
N ASP A 59 3.55 18.51 -8.89
CA ASP A 59 2.42 19.43 -8.75
C ASP A 59 1.08 18.69 -8.65
N GLY A 60 1.05 17.36 -8.82
CA GLY A 60 -0.11 16.50 -8.56
C GLY A 60 -1.27 16.85 -9.49
N ASP A 61 -2.37 17.37 -8.95
CA ASP A 61 -3.50 17.87 -9.76
C ASP A 61 -3.23 19.22 -10.46
N GLY A 62 -1.96 19.64 -10.48
CA GLY A 62 -1.50 20.84 -11.16
C GLY A 62 -1.57 20.75 -12.69
N PRO A 63 -1.23 21.84 -13.39
CA PRO A 63 -1.31 21.88 -14.84
C PRO A 63 -0.19 21.12 -15.56
N ASP A 64 0.90 20.78 -14.88
CA ASP A 64 2.04 20.11 -15.51
C ASP A 64 1.78 18.60 -15.57
N ALA A 65 2.10 17.99 -16.71
CA ALA A 65 2.00 16.55 -16.85
C ALA A 65 3.22 15.87 -16.21
N PRO A 66 3.10 14.62 -15.73
CA PRO A 66 4.24 13.86 -15.23
C PRO A 66 5.38 13.79 -16.25
N VAL A 67 6.60 14.03 -15.79
CA VAL A 67 7.81 13.86 -16.59
C VAL A 67 8.16 12.37 -16.61
N VAL A 68 8.04 11.77 -17.79
CA VAL A 68 8.37 10.36 -18.02
C VAL A 68 9.74 10.22 -18.67
N THR A 69 10.58 9.35 -18.09
CA THR A 69 11.89 8.99 -18.65
C THR A 69 12.01 7.49 -18.81
N VAL A 70 12.68 7.07 -19.89
CA VAL A 70 12.93 5.66 -20.22
C VAL A 70 14.39 5.48 -20.58
N SER A 71 15.10 4.56 -19.92
CA SER A 71 16.54 4.41 -20.12
C SER A 71 16.92 3.58 -21.36
N GLY A 72 15.97 2.83 -21.94
CA GLY A 72 16.23 1.97 -23.10
C GLY A 72 15.01 1.20 -23.60
N ASN A 73 15.22 0.40 -24.65
CA ASN A 73 14.18 -0.43 -25.25
C ASN A 73 14.23 -1.88 -24.74
N PHE A 74 13.06 -2.51 -24.65
CA PHE A 74 12.95 -3.94 -24.42
C PHE A 74 13.36 -4.74 -25.66
N ALA A 75 14.05 -5.86 -25.45
CA ALA A 75 14.36 -6.81 -26.50
C ALA A 75 13.17 -7.75 -26.74
N THR A 76 12.84 -7.98 -28.02
CA THR A 76 11.74 -8.87 -28.40
C THR A 76 11.96 -10.29 -27.89
N GLY A 77 10.95 -10.86 -27.22
CA GLY A 77 10.98 -12.23 -26.72
C GLY A 77 11.87 -12.45 -25.50
N ALA A 78 12.43 -11.39 -24.90
CA ALA A 78 13.20 -11.48 -23.67
C ALA A 78 12.29 -11.39 -22.43
N SER A 79 12.67 -12.08 -21.36
CA SER A 79 12.04 -12.01 -20.05
C SER A 79 12.81 -11.07 -19.14
N TYR A 80 12.11 -10.37 -18.25
CA TYR A 80 12.67 -9.40 -17.33
C TYR A 80 12.12 -9.63 -15.93
N ASN A 81 12.98 -9.50 -14.92
CA ASN A 81 12.56 -9.39 -13.53
C ASN A 81 12.27 -7.91 -13.25
N GLY A 82 11.02 -7.60 -12.95
CA GLY A 82 10.55 -6.24 -12.66
C GLY A 82 10.52 -5.96 -11.17
N SER A 83 10.84 -4.72 -10.79
CA SER A 83 10.53 -4.16 -9.47
C SER A 83 10.03 -2.73 -9.64
N VAL A 84 9.19 -2.27 -8.72
CA VAL A 84 8.68 -0.90 -8.71
C VAL A 84 8.88 -0.29 -7.32
N THR A 85 9.19 1.01 -7.30
CA THR A 85 9.34 1.79 -6.06
C THR A 85 8.56 3.09 -6.17
N PHE A 86 8.08 3.58 -5.04
CA PHE A 86 7.24 4.76 -4.88
C PHE A 86 7.87 5.72 -3.88
N LEU A 87 7.93 7.01 -4.22
CA LEU A 87 8.46 8.06 -3.36
C LEU A 87 7.53 9.27 -3.30
N ASN A 88 7.58 9.97 -2.16
CA ASN A 88 7.06 11.31 -1.97
C ASN A 88 8.23 12.31 -1.92
N GLU A 89 8.42 13.08 -3.00
CA GLU A 89 9.48 14.09 -3.10
C GLU A 89 9.02 15.49 -2.69
N LEU A 90 7.80 15.63 -2.16
CA LEU A 90 7.35 16.89 -1.54
C LEU A 90 7.88 17.05 -0.11
N THR A 91 8.33 15.96 0.50
CA THR A 91 8.97 15.94 1.82
C THR A 91 10.49 16.04 1.72
N SER A 92 11.15 16.45 2.80
CA SER A 92 12.61 16.59 2.87
C SER A 92 13.14 16.02 4.19
N PRO A 93 13.83 14.86 4.17
CA PRO A 93 14.16 14.05 2.98
C PRO A 93 12.93 13.47 2.30
N ALA A 94 13.05 13.13 1.01
CA ALA A 94 12.00 12.43 0.28
C ALA A 94 11.66 11.12 0.99
N GLU A 95 10.38 10.85 1.14
CA GLU A 95 9.85 9.74 1.90
C GLU A 95 9.62 8.51 1.00
N ASN A 96 9.85 7.33 1.57
CA ASN A 96 9.76 6.06 0.87
C ASN A 96 8.39 5.40 1.06
N ILE A 97 7.46 5.72 0.17
CA ILE A 97 6.10 5.18 0.16
C ILE A 97 6.07 3.68 -0.19
N THR A 98 7.16 3.11 -0.72
CA THR A 98 7.22 1.66 -1.02
C THR A 98 7.06 0.80 0.23
N GLU A 99 7.51 1.29 1.39
CA GLU A 99 7.39 0.54 2.65
C GLU A 99 5.93 0.50 3.12
N GLU A 100 5.24 1.64 3.11
CA GLU A 100 3.83 1.76 3.48
C GLU A 100 2.93 0.91 2.57
N ILE A 101 3.12 0.96 1.25
CA ILE A 101 2.37 0.11 0.30
C ILE A 101 2.53 -1.39 0.61
N HIS A 102 3.72 -1.82 1.05
CA HIS A 102 3.93 -3.23 1.42
C HIS A 102 3.32 -3.57 2.78
N GLU A 103 3.38 -2.66 3.76
CA GLU A 103 2.77 -2.84 5.08
C GLU A 103 1.24 -2.89 4.96
N GLU A 104 0.68 -2.12 4.04
CA GLU A 104 -0.74 -2.00 3.75
C GLU A 104 -1.16 -2.81 2.50
N GLY A 105 -0.51 -3.95 2.25
CA GLY A 105 -0.79 -4.80 1.09
C GLY A 105 -2.23 -5.32 1.00
N ASP A 106 -2.97 -5.38 2.11
CA ASP A 106 -4.40 -5.73 2.12
C ASP A 106 -5.29 -4.59 1.57
N GLU A 107 -4.76 -3.36 1.51
CA GLU A 107 -5.45 -2.15 1.02
C GLU A 107 -4.96 -1.74 -0.39
N HIS A 108 -3.77 -2.19 -0.78
CA HIS A 108 -3.10 -1.80 -2.02
C HIS A 108 -2.95 -2.96 -3.02
N GLN A 109 -3.21 -2.69 -4.30
CA GLN A 109 -2.96 -3.64 -5.39
C GLN A 109 -2.34 -2.94 -6.59
N LEU A 110 -1.25 -3.50 -7.13
CA LEU A 110 -0.62 -3.01 -8.34
C LEU A 110 -1.13 -3.73 -9.59
N PHE A 111 -1.50 -2.96 -10.61
CA PHE A 111 -1.92 -3.46 -11.90
C PHE A 111 -0.93 -3.04 -12.99
N TYR A 112 -0.43 -4.01 -13.76
CA TYR A 112 0.45 -3.75 -14.88
C TYR A 112 -0.30 -3.91 -16.20
N GLN A 113 -0.22 -2.89 -17.05
CA GLN A 113 -0.76 -2.94 -18.41
C GLN A 113 0.33 -2.54 -19.41
N GLY A 114 0.47 -3.31 -20.48
CA GLY A 114 1.44 -3.03 -21.52
C GLY A 114 1.49 -4.11 -22.59
N VAL A 115 2.45 -3.98 -23.50
CA VAL A 115 2.71 -4.99 -24.53
C VAL A 115 3.64 -6.05 -23.96
N GLY A 116 3.10 -7.21 -23.59
CA GLY A 116 3.85 -8.31 -23.01
C GLY A 116 2.97 -9.25 -22.19
N ILE A 117 3.59 -10.24 -21.59
CA ILE A 117 2.96 -11.10 -20.58
C ILE A 117 3.56 -10.71 -19.24
N PHE A 118 2.71 -10.30 -18.31
CA PHE A 118 3.09 -10.00 -16.94
C PHE A 118 2.78 -11.22 -16.07
N THR A 119 3.75 -11.64 -15.26
CA THR A 119 3.56 -12.67 -14.24
C THR A 119 3.80 -12.00 -12.89
N TYR A 120 2.83 -12.11 -12.01
CA TYR A 120 2.93 -11.63 -10.65
C TYR A 120 3.63 -12.71 -9.82
N THR A 121 4.70 -12.32 -9.14
CA THR A 121 5.31 -13.14 -8.07
C THR A 121 4.85 -12.68 -6.70
N ASP A 122 3.92 -11.72 -6.67
CA ASP A 122 3.38 -11.14 -5.45
C ASP A 122 2.72 -12.22 -4.61
N ALA A 123 2.95 -12.11 -3.31
CA ALA A 123 2.44 -12.97 -2.27
C ALA A 123 2.29 -12.07 -1.04
N ASP A 124 1.34 -11.14 -1.16
CA ASP A 124 0.86 -10.37 -0.01
C ASP A 124 0.26 -11.32 1.05
N VAL A 125 -0.35 -10.76 2.10
CA VAL A 125 -0.93 -11.56 3.18
C VAL A 125 -2.01 -12.54 2.67
N ASN A 126 -2.59 -12.31 1.48
CA ASN A 126 -3.63 -13.11 0.88
C ASN A 126 -3.15 -14.09 -0.21
N GLY A 127 -1.87 -14.02 -0.63
CA GLY A 127 -1.22 -14.99 -1.52
C GLY A 127 -1.59 -14.82 -2.99
#